data_AF-A0A8A0RJP6-F1
#
_entry.id   AF-A0A8A0RJP6-F1
#
_cell.length_a   1.000
_cell.length_b   1.000
_cell.length_c   1.000
_cell.angle_alpha   90.00
_cell.angle_beta   90.00
_cell.angle_gamma   90.00
#
_symmetry.space_group_name_H-M   'P 1'
#
loop_
_entity.id
_entity.type
_entity.pdbx_description
1 polymer ?
#
loop_
_entity_poly.entity_id
_entity_poly.type
_entity_poly.pdbx_seq_one_letter_code
_entity_poly.pdbx_strand_id
1 'polypeptide(L)'
;MPDHSTLSKLTKRFGEDTLEKLNTLILQKALEKKLIKAKKIRIDTTVVKSNIHHPTDASLLSDGVKVLTRLVKKVKDAGIAAKAEFQDRTRSVKKRILNIVRFTKNRTNEAKENVHKTVKELVKITIDVLCSASKVSSMAKNEIKEAHNKSKAILIQKLDDAISTVGRVIEQTNEVLKGNTSIPDRIVSIFDQGARPIKRGKSRADVEFGRKVTLSESEEGLIICSRVEKGNPG
;
A
#
# COMPACT_ATOMS: atom_id res chain seq x y z
N MET A 1 30.55 -9.74 -8.75
CA MET A 1 29.09 -10.02 -8.76
C MET A 1 28.35 -8.78 -9.27
N PRO A 2 27.22 -8.92 -9.98
CA PRO A 2 26.38 -7.78 -10.34
C PRO A 2 25.84 -7.08 -9.09
N ASP A 3 25.74 -5.75 -9.14
CA ASP A 3 25.18 -4.94 -8.07
C ASP A 3 23.65 -5.15 -7.93
N HIS A 4 23.09 -4.89 -6.74
CA HIS A 4 21.65 -4.99 -6.46
C HIS A 4 20.82 -4.18 -7.47
N SER A 5 21.28 -2.98 -7.85
CA SER A 5 20.57 -2.14 -8.83
C SER A 5 20.50 -2.78 -10.22
N THR A 6 21.54 -3.53 -10.58
CA THR A 6 21.62 -4.26 -11.86
C THR A 6 20.67 -5.45 -11.84
N LEU A 7 20.66 -6.21 -10.74
CA LEU A 7 19.71 -7.31 -10.55
C LEU A 7 18.26 -6.83 -10.64
N SER A 8 17.90 -5.74 -9.95
CA SER A 8 16.54 -5.19 -10.00
C SER A 8 16.10 -4.77 -11.41
N LYS A 9 17.01 -4.18 -12.21
CA LYS A 9 16.75 -3.83 -13.61
C LYS A 9 16.53 -5.07 -14.47
N LEU A 10 17.36 -6.10 -14.31
CA LEU A 10 17.25 -7.36 -15.06
C LEU A 10 15.95 -8.08 -14.71
N THR A 11 15.59 -8.17 -13.41
CA THR A 11 14.33 -8.77 -12.96
C THR A 11 13.12 -8.07 -13.59
N LYS A 12 13.10 -6.74 -13.60
CA LYS A 12 12.01 -5.98 -14.24
C LYS A 12 11.94 -6.18 -15.74
N ARG A 13 13.09 -6.34 -16.40
CA ARG A 13 13.18 -6.49 -17.86
C ARG A 13 12.71 -7.87 -18.33
N PHE A 14 13.12 -8.93 -17.63
CA PHE A 14 12.82 -10.30 -18.05
C PHE A 14 11.49 -10.82 -17.49
N GLY A 15 10.99 -10.22 -16.40
CA GLY A 15 9.75 -10.64 -15.76
C GLY A 15 9.91 -11.90 -14.90
N GLU A 16 8.86 -12.18 -14.12
CA GLU A 16 8.84 -13.28 -13.14
C GLU A 16 8.91 -14.64 -13.83
N ASP A 17 8.08 -14.87 -14.86
CA ASP A 17 8.02 -16.14 -15.61
C ASP A 17 9.37 -16.55 -16.21
N THR A 18 10.12 -15.58 -16.75
CA THR A 18 11.43 -15.86 -17.37
C THR A 18 12.46 -16.21 -16.30
N LEU A 19 12.43 -15.53 -15.16
CA LEU A 19 13.31 -15.82 -14.04
C LEU A 19 13.01 -17.19 -13.42
N GLU A 20 11.74 -17.55 -13.29
CA GLU A 20 11.33 -18.88 -12.82
C GLU A 20 11.88 -19.97 -13.75
N LYS A 21 11.68 -19.82 -15.06
CA LYS A 21 12.23 -20.76 -16.06
C LYS A 21 13.75 -20.86 -15.98
N LEU A 22 14.43 -19.73 -15.83
CA LEU A 22 15.89 -19.70 -15.70
C LEU A 22 16.34 -20.41 -14.42
N ASN A 23 15.65 -20.21 -13.29
CA ASN A 23 15.93 -20.93 -12.06
C ASN A 23 15.71 -22.44 -12.22
N THR A 24 14.62 -22.85 -12.88
CA THR A 24 14.35 -24.27 -13.18
C THR A 24 15.47 -24.89 -14.01
N LEU A 25 15.95 -24.20 -15.05
CA LEU A 25 17.05 -24.68 -15.89
C LEU A 25 18.37 -24.81 -15.11
N ILE A 26 18.67 -23.85 -14.22
CA ILE A 26 19.85 -23.94 -13.34
C ILE A 26 19.76 -25.16 -12.42
N LEU A 27 18.60 -25.39 -11.79
CA LEU A 27 18.38 -26.53 -10.91
C LEU A 27 18.50 -27.86 -11.67
N GLN A 28 17.95 -27.96 -12.88
CA GLN A 28 18.10 -29.14 -13.74
C GLN A 28 19.58 -29.41 -14.06
N LYS A 29 20.33 -28.38 -14.46
CA LYS A 29 21.77 -28.53 -14.74
C LYS A 29 22.57 -28.90 -13.49
N ALA A 30 22.19 -28.38 -12.34
CA ALA A 30 22.83 -28.72 -11.07
C ALA A 30 22.56 -30.19 -10.67
N LEU A 31 21.35 -30.71 -10.94
CA LEU A 31 21.02 -32.13 -10.76
C LEU A 31 21.80 -33.03 -11.71
N GLU A 32 21.86 -32.68 -13.01
CA GLU A 32 22.64 -33.43 -14.01
C GLU A 32 24.12 -33.55 -13.59
N LYS A 33 24.70 -32.45 -13.09
CA LYS A 33 26.08 -32.41 -12.60
C LYS A 33 26.27 -32.98 -11.19
N LYS A 34 25.22 -33.54 -10.57
CA LYS A 34 25.21 -34.07 -9.20
C LYS A 34 25.70 -33.07 -8.14
N LEU A 35 25.46 -31.78 -8.37
CA LEU A 35 25.75 -30.70 -7.42
C LEU A 35 24.67 -30.56 -6.34
N ILE A 36 23.48 -31.12 -6.59
CA ILE A 36 22.35 -31.15 -5.65
C ILE A 36 21.91 -32.60 -5.47
N LYS A 37 21.66 -33.02 -4.23
CA LYS A 37 21.10 -34.36 -3.94
C LYS A 37 19.58 -34.37 -3.79
N ALA A 38 18.97 -33.20 -3.51
CA ALA A 38 17.53 -32.98 -3.38
C ALA A 38 16.80 -33.91 -2.37
N LYS A 39 17.54 -34.46 -1.39
CA LYS A 39 16.98 -35.37 -0.37
C LYS A 39 16.32 -34.63 0.79
N LYS A 40 16.76 -33.40 1.05
CA LYS A 40 16.29 -32.53 2.12
C LYS A 40 16.11 -31.13 1.58
N ILE A 41 15.05 -30.47 2.03
CA ILE A 41 14.73 -29.10 1.66
C ILE A 41 14.44 -28.36 2.96
N ARG A 42 15.03 -27.16 3.08
CA ARG A 42 14.68 -26.22 4.14
C ARG A 42 13.66 -25.24 3.60
N ILE A 43 12.54 -25.10 4.30
CA ILE A 43 11.50 -24.13 3.97
C ILE A 43 11.47 -23.12 5.11
N ASP A 44 11.66 -21.84 4.79
CA ASP A 44 11.49 -20.75 5.73
C ASP A 44 10.55 -19.68 5.15
N THR A 45 9.83 -19.00 6.04
CA THR A 45 9.03 -17.83 5.66
C THR A 45 9.74 -16.57 6.13
N THR A 46 9.87 -15.58 5.26
CA THR A 46 10.44 -14.27 5.56
C THR A 46 9.44 -13.17 5.25
N VAL A 47 9.62 -11.98 5.85
CA VAL A 47 8.81 -10.81 5.48
C VAL A 47 9.69 -9.88 4.69
N VAL A 48 9.31 -9.65 3.43
CA VAL A 48 9.92 -8.57 2.65
C VAL A 48 9.22 -7.29 3.07
N LYS A 49 9.94 -6.48 3.85
CA LYS A 49 9.42 -5.22 4.39
C LYS A 49 9.09 -4.25 3.26
N SER A 50 7.87 -3.74 3.26
CA SER A 50 7.51 -2.63 2.40
C SER A 50 8.19 -1.36 2.92
N ASN A 51 8.65 -0.51 2.00
CA ASN A 51 9.23 0.79 2.35
C ASN A 51 8.12 1.78 2.73
N ILE A 52 7.51 1.57 3.90
CA ILE A 52 6.43 2.38 4.45
C ILE A 52 6.75 2.81 5.86
N HIS A 53 6.28 3.99 6.24
CA HIS A 53 6.30 4.42 7.63
C HIS A 53 5.29 3.60 8.45
N HIS A 54 5.46 3.56 9.78
CA HIS A 54 4.51 2.89 10.65
C HIS A 54 3.10 3.50 10.48
N PRO A 55 2.11 2.70 10.01
CA PRO A 55 0.81 3.24 9.68
C PRO A 55 -0.03 3.49 10.93
N THR A 56 -0.67 4.65 10.93
CA THR A 56 -1.79 4.99 11.82
C THR A 56 -2.99 5.39 10.98
N ASP A 57 -4.21 5.17 11.47
CA ASP A 57 -5.41 5.55 10.71
C ASP A 57 -5.41 7.05 10.37
N ALA A 58 -4.94 7.90 11.30
CA ALA A 58 -4.75 9.33 11.05
C ALA A 58 -3.76 9.60 9.91
N SER A 59 -2.60 8.92 9.88
CA SER A 59 -1.62 9.08 8.80
C SER A 59 -2.16 8.61 7.44
N LEU A 60 -2.94 7.52 7.42
CA LEU A 60 -3.56 7.00 6.20
C LEU A 60 -4.60 7.98 5.66
N LEU A 61 -5.49 8.51 6.51
CA LEU A 61 -6.43 9.56 6.10
C LEU A 61 -5.69 10.79 5.52
N SER A 62 -4.59 11.19 6.16
CA SER A 62 -3.76 12.31 5.70
C SER A 62 -3.15 12.07 4.33
N ASP A 63 -2.57 10.90 4.11
CA ASP A 63 -2.01 10.53 2.80
C ASP A 63 -3.10 10.38 1.75
N GLY A 64 -4.30 9.90 2.12
CA GLY A 64 -5.46 9.82 1.25
C GLY A 64 -5.88 11.18 0.74
N VAL A 65 -6.02 12.17 1.63
CA VAL A 65 -6.34 13.55 1.24
C VAL A 65 -5.27 14.13 0.30
N LYS A 66 -3.98 13.90 0.57
CA LYS A 66 -2.90 14.37 -0.32
C LYS A 66 -2.98 13.73 -1.71
N VAL A 67 -3.19 12.41 -1.77
CA VAL A 67 -3.27 11.65 -3.03
C VAL A 67 -4.47 12.13 -3.85
N LEU A 68 -5.66 12.21 -3.25
CA LEU A 68 -6.87 12.71 -3.92
C LEU A 68 -6.67 14.14 -4.42
N THR A 69 -6.18 15.04 -3.56
CA THR A 69 -5.92 16.43 -3.93
C THR A 69 -4.96 16.55 -5.12
N ARG A 70 -3.87 15.77 -5.12
CA ARG A 70 -2.89 15.78 -6.20
C ARG A 70 -3.47 15.23 -7.50
N LEU A 71 -4.26 14.17 -7.44
CA LEU A 71 -4.88 13.58 -8.64
C LEU A 71 -5.95 14.50 -9.22
N VAL A 72 -6.79 15.12 -8.38
CA VAL A 72 -7.77 16.12 -8.81
C VAL A 72 -7.08 17.32 -9.48
N LYS A 73 -5.98 17.83 -8.92
CA LYS A 73 -5.19 18.90 -9.58
C LYS A 73 -4.70 18.45 -10.95
N LYS A 74 -4.12 17.27 -11.07
CA LYS A 74 -3.67 16.73 -12.37
C LYS A 74 -4.81 16.58 -13.38
N VAL A 75 -6.00 16.16 -12.95
CA VAL A 75 -7.18 16.04 -13.83
C VAL A 75 -7.58 17.41 -14.36
N LYS A 76 -7.62 18.42 -13.48
CA LYS A 76 -7.91 19.81 -13.87
C LYS A 76 -6.84 20.41 -14.78
N ASP A 77 -5.56 20.20 -14.46
CA ASP A 77 -4.42 20.67 -15.27
C ASP A 77 -4.41 20.04 -16.67
N ALA A 78 -4.96 18.83 -16.82
CA ALA A 78 -5.17 18.19 -18.12
C ALA A 78 -6.37 18.75 -18.91
N GLY A 79 -7.00 19.81 -18.40
CA GLY A 79 -8.16 20.48 -18.99
C GLY A 79 -9.46 19.69 -18.85
N ILE A 80 -9.55 18.76 -17.89
CA ILE A 80 -10.71 17.89 -17.69
C ILE A 80 -11.41 18.31 -16.40
N ALA A 81 -12.74 18.41 -16.42
CA ALA A 81 -13.55 18.84 -15.28
C ALA A 81 -13.04 20.16 -14.66
N ALA A 82 -12.52 21.08 -15.48
CA ALA A 82 -11.90 22.32 -15.03
C ALA A 82 -12.86 23.19 -14.20
N LYS A 83 -14.16 23.12 -14.51
CA LYS A 83 -15.23 23.82 -13.80
C LYS A 83 -15.64 23.17 -12.48
N ALA A 84 -15.17 21.95 -12.18
CA ALA A 84 -15.56 21.26 -10.96
C ALA A 84 -14.97 21.98 -9.74
N GLU A 85 -15.79 22.29 -8.74
CA GLU A 85 -15.29 22.86 -7.49
C GLU A 85 -14.51 21.82 -6.68
N PHE A 86 -13.34 22.19 -6.18
CA PHE A 86 -12.55 21.33 -5.30
C PHE A 86 -11.71 22.20 -4.35
N GLN A 87 -11.92 22.03 -3.05
CA GLN A 87 -11.15 22.73 -2.03
C GLN A 87 -9.96 21.88 -1.55
N ASP A 88 -8.76 22.47 -1.56
CA ASP A 88 -7.58 21.83 -0.97
C ASP A 88 -7.65 21.85 0.57
N ARG A 89 -7.86 20.69 1.17
CA ARG A 89 -7.96 20.52 2.65
C ARG A 89 -6.65 20.04 3.27
N THR A 90 -5.55 19.93 2.52
CA THR A 90 -4.27 19.39 3.03
C THR A 90 -3.72 20.18 4.20
N ARG A 91 -3.86 21.51 4.22
CA ARG A 91 -3.44 22.37 5.34
C ARG A 91 -4.24 22.09 6.62
N SER A 92 -5.55 21.93 6.51
CA SER A 92 -6.43 21.59 7.63
C SER A 92 -6.09 20.22 8.21
N VAL A 93 -5.86 19.23 7.35
CA VAL A 93 -5.45 17.89 7.76
C VAL A 93 -4.09 17.89 8.43
N LYS A 94 -3.09 18.60 7.88
CA LYS A 94 -1.77 18.76 8.50
C LYS A 94 -1.86 19.32 9.92
N LYS A 95 -2.73 20.33 10.14
CA LYS A 95 -2.97 20.90 11.47
C LYS A 95 -3.53 19.85 12.45
N ARG A 96 -4.52 19.05 12.03
CA ARG A 96 -5.08 17.97 12.86
C ARG A 96 -4.06 16.88 13.18
N ILE A 97 -3.21 16.50 12.23
CA ILE A 97 -2.11 15.54 12.47
C ILE A 97 -1.13 16.08 13.52
N LEU A 98 -0.74 17.36 13.42
CA LEU A 98 0.12 17.98 14.42
C LEU A 98 -0.52 17.99 15.81
N ASN A 99 -1.84 18.22 15.92
CA ASN A 99 -2.55 18.13 17.19
C ASN A 99 -2.51 16.72 17.77
N ILE A 100 -2.71 15.67 16.97
CA ILE A 100 -2.59 14.27 17.41
C ILE A 100 -1.19 13.99 17.96
N VAL A 101 -0.15 14.43 17.24
CA VAL A 101 1.25 14.27 17.70
C VAL A 101 1.50 15.01 19.01
N ARG A 102 0.89 16.19 19.22
CA ARG A 102 0.99 16.92 20.50
C ARG A 102 0.30 16.18 21.63
N PHE A 103 -0.92 15.70 21.43
CA PHE A 103 -1.67 14.98 22.47
C PHE A 103 -1.01 13.65 22.83
N THR A 104 -0.49 12.91 21.86
CA THR A 104 0.16 11.61 22.12
C THR A 104 1.44 11.70 22.96
N LYS A 105 2.06 12.88 23.08
CA LYS A 105 3.16 13.10 24.03
C LYS A 105 2.69 13.02 25.49
N ASN A 106 1.45 13.41 25.76
CA ASN A 106 0.86 13.39 27.08
C ASN A 106 0.04 12.11 27.24
N ARG A 107 0.43 11.22 28.14
CA ARG A 107 -0.22 9.89 28.32
C ARG A 107 -1.45 9.94 29.22
N THR A 108 -2.17 11.06 29.27
CA THR A 108 -3.39 11.24 30.09
C THR A 108 -4.63 10.70 29.39
N ASN A 109 -5.68 10.40 30.15
CA ASN A 109 -6.96 9.97 29.57
C ASN A 109 -7.59 11.07 28.71
N GLU A 110 -7.50 12.32 29.14
CA GLU A 110 -7.94 13.49 28.39
C GLU A 110 -7.22 13.63 27.03
N ALA A 111 -5.91 13.35 26.99
CA ALA A 111 -5.15 13.37 25.75
C ALA A 111 -5.64 12.29 24.76
N LYS A 112 -5.98 11.09 25.25
CA LYS A 112 -6.55 10.02 24.41
C LYS A 112 -7.91 10.42 23.83
N GLU A 113 -8.76 11.05 24.62
CA GLU A 113 -10.06 11.54 24.18
C GLU A 113 -9.92 12.63 23.11
N ASN A 114 -8.98 13.56 23.31
CA ASN A 114 -8.65 14.60 22.34
C ASN A 114 -8.11 14.03 21.01
N VAL A 115 -7.29 12.97 21.06
CA VAL A 115 -6.86 12.24 19.85
C VAL A 115 -8.08 11.64 19.15
N HIS A 116 -8.96 10.96 19.87
CA HIS A 116 -10.15 10.32 19.31
C HIS A 116 -11.08 11.34 18.65
N LYS A 117 -11.29 12.50 19.29
CA LYS A 117 -12.04 13.63 18.71
C LYS A 117 -11.38 14.14 17.43
N THR A 118 -10.06 14.34 17.45
CA THR A 118 -9.32 14.83 16.28
C THR A 118 -9.37 13.84 15.11
N VAL A 119 -9.34 12.53 15.37
CA VAL A 119 -9.50 11.48 14.35
C VAL A 119 -10.91 11.52 13.75
N LYS A 120 -11.97 11.65 14.56
CA LYS A 120 -13.34 11.83 14.04
C LYS A 120 -13.44 13.04 13.12
N GLU A 121 -12.79 14.13 13.46
CA GLU A 121 -12.76 15.32 12.60
C GLU A 121 -11.95 15.13 11.31
N LEU A 122 -10.86 14.33 11.35
CA LEU A 122 -10.11 13.94 10.16
C LEU A 122 -10.99 13.10 9.23
N VAL A 123 -11.75 12.15 9.77
CA VAL A 123 -12.70 11.35 8.99
C VAL A 123 -13.69 12.26 8.26
N LYS A 124 -14.31 13.22 8.96
CA LYS A 124 -15.23 14.19 8.34
C LYS A 124 -14.60 14.95 7.17
N ILE A 125 -13.41 15.53 7.38
CA ILE A 125 -12.69 16.23 6.29
C ILE A 125 -12.40 15.28 5.12
N THR A 126 -12.01 14.05 5.41
CA THR A 126 -11.63 13.08 4.37
C THR A 126 -12.86 12.66 3.55
N ILE A 127 -14.02 12.51 4.19
CA ILE A 127 -15.30 12.28 3.50
C ILE A 127 -15.63 13.45 2.57
N ASP A 128 -15.51 14.70 3.04
CA ASP A 128 -15.79 15.88 2.20
C ASP A 128 -14.88 15.92 0.95
N VAL A 129 -13.59 15.63 1.13
CA VAL A 129 -12.62 15.55 0.05
C VAL A 129 -12.94 14.40 -0.90
N LEU A 130 -13.32 13.23 -0.37
CA LEU A 130 -13.68 12.07 -1.17
C LEU A 130 -14.93 12.34 -2.01
N CYS A 131 -15.99 12.91 -1.42
CA CYS A 131 -17.19 13.32 -2.15
C CYS A 131 -16.88 14.32 -3.27
N SER A 132 -16.04 15.31 -2.98
CA SER A 132 -15.61 16.30 -3.98
C SER A 132 -14.78 15.65 -5.10
N ALA A 133 -13.86 14.75 -4.76
CA ALA A 133 -13.07 14.00 -5.73
C ALA A 133 -13.94 13.08 -6.61
N SER A 134 -14.95 12.43 -6.03
CA SER A 134 -15.92 11.61 -6.78
C SER A 134 -16.72 12.44 -7.78
N LYS A 135 -17.15 13.66 -7.42
CA LYS A 135 -17.82 14.58 -8.36
C LYS A 135 -16.90 14.93 -9.53
N VAL A 136 -15.63 15.24 -9.25
CA VAL A 136 -14.61 15.50 -10.29
C VAL A 136 -14.44 14.28 -11.20
N SER A 137 -14.34 13.07 -10.64
CA SER A 137 -14.21 11.84 -11.43
C SER A 137 -15.42 11.61 -12.35
N SER A 138 -16.64 11.77 -11.83
CA SER A 138 -17.87 11.61 -12.63
C SER A 138 -17.96 12.62 -13.77
N MET A 139 -17.65 13.90 -13.51
CA MET A 139 -17.60 14.92 -14.57
C MET A 139 -16.54 14.60 -15.62
N ALA A 140 -15.35 14.19 -15.16
CA ALA A 140 -14.24 13.85 -16.04
C ALA A 140 -14.56 12.65 -16.93
N LYS A 141 -15.27 11.64 -16.42
CA LYS A 141 -15.73 10.48 -17.22
C LYS A 141 -16.71 10.89 -18.31
N ASN A 142 -17.62 11.81 -18.02
CA ASN A 142 -18.59 12.30 -19.00
C ASN A 142 -17.89 13.07 -20.13
N GLU A 143 -16.90 13.90 -19.82
CA GLU A 143 -16.13 14.65 -20.82
C GLU A 143 -15.21 13.74 -21.68
N ILE A 144 -14.63 12.67 -21.12
CA ILE A 144 -13.73 11.78 -21.88
C ILE A 144 -14.47 10.87 -22.86
N LYS A 145 -15.74 10.53 -22.61
CA LYS A 145 -16.54 9.71 -23.55
C LYS A 145 -16.53 10.29 -24.97
N GLU A 146 -16.29 11.58 -25.11
CA GLU A 146 -16.26 12.28 -26.40
C GLU A 146 -14.85 12.43 -27.01
N ALA A 147 -13.77 12.22 -26.24
CA ALA A 147 -12.42 12.65 -26.63
C ALA A 147 -11.39 11.52 -26.86
N HIS A 148 -11.75 10.24 -26.70
CA HIS A 148 -10.92 9.04 -26.96
C HIS A 148 -9.42 9.14 -26.61
N ASN A 149 -9.07 9.76 -25.47
CA ASN A 149 -7.68 9.93 -25.06
C ASN A 149 -7.27 8.94 -23.96
N LYS A 150 -6.46 7.93 -24.34
CA LYS A 150 -5.98 6.86 -23.44
C LYS A 150 -5.25 7.40 -22.20
N SER A 151 -4.42 8.43 -22.35
CA SER A 151 -3.63 9.00 -21.25
C SER A 151 -4.53 9.66 -20.19
N LYS A 152 -5.58 10.36 -20.65
CA LYS A 152 -6.58 10.99 -19.78
C LYS A 152 -7.43 9.92 -19.07
N ALA A 153 -7.81 8.85 -19.76
CA ALA A 153 -8.54 7.73 -19.16
C ALA A 153 -7.75 7.03 -18.03
N ILE A 154 -6.45 6.81 -18.21
CA ILE A 154 -5.57 6.25 -17.16
C ILE A 154 -5.51 7.17 -15.93
N LEU A 155 -5.51 8.49 -16.13
CA LEU A 155 -5.49 9.44 -15.02
C LEU A 155 -6.79 9.40 -14.21
N ILE A 156 -7.95 9.30 -14.88
CA ILE A 156 -9.24 9.13 -14.21
C ILE A 156 -9.28 7.79 -13.46
N GLN A 157 -8.82 6.71 -14.07
CA GLN A 157 -8.78 5.40 -13.40
C GLN A 157 -7.96 5.47 -12.11
N LYS A 158 -6.79 6.13 -12.14
CA LYS A 158 -5.98 6.35 -10.94
C LYS A 158 -6.72 7.15 -9.86
N LEU A 159 -7.55 8.13 -10.25
CA LEU A 159 -8.39 8.87 -9.32
C LEU A 159 -9.48 7.98 -8.72
N ASP A 160 -10.14 7.14 -9.52
CA ASP A 160 -11.14 6.18 -9.03
C ASP A 160 -10.54 5.14 -8.07
N ASP A 161 -9.38 4.58 -8.42
CA ASP A 161 -8.67 3.62 -7.58
C ASP A 161 -8.32 4.27 -6.22
N ALA A 162 -7.88 5.54 -6.26
CA ALA A 162 -7.60 6.30 -5.04
C ALA A 162 -8.88 6.59 -4.23
N ILE A 163 -10.00 6.94 -4.88
CA ILE A 163 -11.30 7.14 -4.22
C ILE A 163 -11.74 5.86 -3.51
N SER A 164 -11.70 4.73 -4.20
CA SER A 164 -12.04 3.42 -3.64
C SER A 164 -11.16 3.08 -2.43
N THR A 165 -9.84 3.27 -2.57
CA THR A 165 -8.88 2.98 -1.50
C THR A 165 -9.09 3.86 -0.27
N VAL A 166 -9.30 5.16 -0.47
CA VAL A 166 -9.54 6.09 0.64
C VAL A 166 -10.89 5.83 1.30
N GLY A 167 -11.91 5.44 0.54
CA GLY A 167 -13.20 4.98 1.08
C GLY A 167 -13.03 3.82 2.05
N ARG A 168 -12.28 2.79 1.65
CA ARG A 168 -11.95 1.65 2.52
C ARG A 168 -11.17 2.07 3.77
N VAL A 169 -10.26 3.04 3.67
CA VAL A 169 -9.53 3.59 4.84
C VAL A 169 -10.48 4.28 5.80
N ILE A 170 -11.48 5.02 5.31
CA ILE A 170 -12.51 5.66 6.14
C ILE A 170 -13.33 4.59 6.88
N GLU A 171 -13.78 3.56 6.19
CA GLU A 171 -14.51 2.43 6.78
C GLU A 171 -13.69 1.75 7.88
N GLN A 172 -12.44 1.38 7.59
CA GLN A 172 -11.50 0.85 8.57
C GLN A 172 -11.37 1.76 9.79
N THR A 173 -11.23 3.07 9.58
CA THR A 173 -11.06 4.01 10.68
C THR A 173 -12.32 4.08 11.54
N ASN A 174 -13.50 4.05 10.92
CA ASN A 174 -14.77 4.03 11.64
C ASN A 174 -14.94 2.76 12.47
N GLU A 175 -14.53 1.60 11.96
CA GLU A 175 -14.54 0.34 12.72
C GLU A 175 -13.62 0.42 13.94
N VAL A 176 -12.41 0.97 13.79
CA VAL A 176 -11.50 1.20 14.92
C VAL A 176 -12.11 2.17 15.93
N LEU A 177 -12.76 3.25 15.49
CA LEU A 177 -13.44 4.22 16.37
C LEU A 177 -14.61 3.60 17.14
N LYS A 178 -15.27 2.56 16.59
CA LYS A 178 -16.30 1.77 17.28
C LYS A 178 -15.71 0.73 18.26
N GLY A 179 -14.40 0.54 18.26
CA GLY A 179 -13.70 -0.43 19.12
C GLY A 179 -13.28 -1.72 18.40
N ASN A 180 -13.62 -1.89 17.12
CA ASN A 180 -13.19 -3.05 16.33
C ASN A 180 -11.78 -2.82 15.77
N THR A 181 -10.78 -3.48 16.37
CA THR A 181 -9.37 -3.36 15.96
C THR A 181 -8.89 -4.50 15.06
N SER A 182 -9.72 -5.53 14.85
CA SER A 182 -9.40 -6.69 14.02
C SER A 182 -10.09 -6.56 12.66
N ILE A 183 -9.37 -6.00 11.69
CA ILE A 183 -9.89 -5.71 10.36
C ILE A 183 -9.19 -6.63 9.34
N PRO A 184 -9.93 -7.51 8.65
CA PRO A 184 -9.36 -8.34 7.58
C PRO A 184 -8.91 -7.47 6.41
N ASP A 185 -7.81 -7.85 5.77
CA ASP A 185 -7.19 -7.11 4.66
C ASP A 185 -7.01 -5.61 4.92
N ARG A 186 -6.65 -5.27 6.16
CA ARG A 186 -6.42 -3.90 6.61
C ARG A 186 -5.44 -3.18 5.69
N ILE A 187 -5.83 -1.99 5.25
CA ILE A 187 -4.95 -1.12 4.46
C ILE A 187 -3.94 -0.50 5.40
N VAL A 188 -2.67 -0.77 5.12
CA VAL A 188 -1.51 -0.23 5.87
C VAL A 188 -0.70 0.79 5.07
N SER A 189 -0.99 0.93 3.78
CA SER A 189 -0.38 1.97 2.94
C SER A 189 -1.25 2.24 1.72
N ILE A 190 -1.41 3.51 1.39
CA ILE A 190 -2.12 3.94 0.17
C ILE A 190 -1.24 3.74 -1.07
N PHE A 191 0.09 3.76 -0.89
CA PHE A 191 1.06 3.59 -1.97
C PHE A 191 1.41 2.13 -2.23
N ASP A 192 1.28 1.27 -1.22
CA ASP A 192 1.51 -0.18 -1.32
C ASP A 192 0.33 -0.94 -0.69
N GLN A 193 -0.75 -1.08 -1.45
CA GLN A 193 -1.99 -1.73 -0.99
C GLN A 193 -1.83 -3.24 -0.77
N GLY A 194 -0.76 -3.85 -1.28
CA GLY A 194 -0.44 -5.26 -1.07
C GLY A 194 0.33 -5.53 0.22
N ALA A 195 0.85 -4.49 0.88
CA ALA A 195 1.48 -4.62 2.18
C ALA A 195 0.46 -5.10 3.22
N ARG A 196 0.90 -5.95 4.14
CA ARG A 196 0.09 -6.50 5.23
C ARG A 196 0.82 -6.38 6.56
N PRO A 197 0.10 -6.21 7.68
CA PRO A 197 0.67 -6.35 9.01
C PRO A 197 0.90 -7.84 9.32
N ILE A 198 2.13 -8.21 9.64
CA ILE A 198 2.54 -9.60 9.88
C ILE A 198 3.16 -9.69 11.27
N LYS A 199 2.52 -10.46 12.16
CA LYS A 199 3.03 -10.76 13.51
C LYS A 199 3.81 -12.06 13.48
N ARG A 200 5.10 -12.02 13.84
CA ARG A 200 5.99 -13.21 13.87
C ARG A 200 6.57 -13.54 15.24
N GLY A 201 6.22 -12.79 16.29
CA GLY A 201 6.73 -13.02 17.64
C GLY A 201 8.23 -12.77 17.81
N LYS A 202 8.86 -11.98 16.93
CA LYS A 202 10.29 -11.65 17.03
C LYS A 202 10.52 -10.52 18.03
N SER A 203 11.57 -10.63 18.85
CA SER A 203 11.92 -9.68 19.91
C SER A 203 12.17 -8.23 19.47
N ARG A 204 12.49 -7.97 18.19
CA ARG A 204 12.82 -6.63 17.67
C ARG A 204 11.62 -5.85 17.10
N ALA A 205 10.52 -6.52 16.72
CA ALA A 205 9.34 -5.86 16.18
C ALA A 205 8.11 -6.74 16.34
N ASP A 206 7.10 -6.24 17.06
CA ASP A 206 5.85 -6.95 17.29
C ASP A 206 5.05 -7.17 15.99
N VAL A 207 5.17 -6.24 15.03
CA VAL A 207 4.51 -6.28 13.72
C VAL A 207 5.47 -5.80 12.63
N GLU A 208 5.67 -6.61 11.59
CA GLU A 208 6.36 -6.22 10.36
C GLU A 208 5.33 -5.87 9.27
N PHE A 209 5.58 -4.84 8.46
CA PHE A 209 4.69 -4.47 7.36
C PHE A 209 5.31 -4.81 6.02
N GLY A 210 4.65 -5.65 5.23
CA GLY A 210 5.22 -6.12 3.97
C GLY A 210 4.45 -7.27 3.34
N ARG A 211 5.18 -8.10 2.59
CA ARG A 211 4.66 -9.34 2.01
C ARG A 211 5.36 -10.52 2.65
N LYS A 212 4.60 -11.56 3.00
CA LYS A 212 5.17 -12.84 3.42
C LYS A 212 5.74 -13.52 2.17
N VAL A 213 6.96 -14.03 2.28
CA VAL A 213 7.65 -14.75 1.21
C VAL A 213 8.08 -16.10 1.75
N THR A 214 7.70 -17.14 1.05
CA THR A 214 8.14 -18.51 1.32
C THR A 214 9.37 -18.79 0.47
N LEU A 215 10.45 -19.25 1.10
CA LEU A 215 11.70 -19.62 0.45
C LEU A 215 12.00 -21.08 0.74
N SER A 216 12.28 -21.84 -0.32
CA SER A 216 12.70 -23.23 -0.26
C SER A 216 14.12 -23.37 -0.77
N GLU A 217 15.00 -23.89 0.06
CA GLU A 217 16.44 -24.02 -0.18
C GLU A 217 16.87 -25.49 -0.08
N SER A 218 17.77 -25.93 -0.96
CA SER A 218 18.42 -27.24 -0.85
C SER A 218 19.48 -27.24 0.25
N GLU A 219 19.93 -28.43 0.68
CA GLU A 219 21.02 -28.56 1.67
C GLU A 219 22.33 -27.91 1.18
N GLU A 220 22.52 -27.83 -0.13
CA GLU A 220 23.67 -27.23 -0.81
C GLU A 220 23.52 -25.71 -1.05
N GLY A 221 22.47 -25.09 -0.53
CA GLY A 221 22.28 -23.63 -0.57
C GLY A 221 21.65 -23.07 -1.84
N LEU A 222 21.01 -23.92 -2.65
CA LEU A 222 20.35 -23.49 -3.89
C LEU A 222 18.86 -23.23 -3.66
N ILE A 223 18.38 -22.08 -4.16
CA ILE A 223 16.97 -21.70 -4.06
C ILE A 223 16.16 -22.52 -5.06
N ILE A 224 15.34 -23.42 -4.52
CA ILE A 224 14.47 -24.30 -5.29
C ILE A 224 13.22 -23.54 -5.74
N CYS A 225 12.62 -22.80 -4.79
CA CYS A 225 11.38 -22.06 -5.02
C CYS A 225 11.33 -20.83 -4.13
N SER A 226 10.82 -19.74 -4.68
CA SER A 226 10.48 -18.54 -3.92
C SER A 226 9.06 -18.13 -4.29
N ARG A 227 8.18 -17.97 -3.31
CA ARG A 227 6.79 -17.56 -3.53
C ARG A 227 6.47 -16.34 -2.70
N VAL A 228 5.98 -15.29 -3.36
CA VAL A 228 5.40 -14.13 -2.68
C VAL A 228 3.95 -14.44 -2.39
N GLU A 229 3.62 -14.53 -1.10
CA GLU A 229 2.26 -14.83 -0.68
C GLU A 229 1.35 -13.61 -0.82
N LYS A 230 0.12 -13.83 -1.27
CA LYS A 230 -0.92 -12.80 -1.31
C LYS A 230 -1.62 -12.75 0.05
N GLY A 231 -1.77 -11.55 0.59
CA GLY A 231 -2.42 -11.35 1.88
C GLY A 231 -1.54 -11.76 3.06
N ASN A 232 -2.17 -12.19 4.14
CA ASN A 232 -1.49 -12.78 5.30
C ASN A 232 -1.97 -14.22 5.45
N PRO A 233 -1.44 -15.18 4.66
CA PRO A 233 -1.77 -16.58 4.89
C PRO A 233 -1.29 -16.96 6.29
N GLY A 234 -2.13 -17.67 7.05
CA GLY A 234 -1.84 -18.11 8.42
C GLY A 234 -0.46 -18.72 8.54
#